data_AF-A0A7X6ZKX2-F1
#
_entry.id   AF-A0A7X6ZKX2-F1
#
_cell.length_a   1.000
_cell.length_b   1.000
_cell.length_c   1.000
_cell.angle_alpha   90.00
_cell.angle_beta   90.00
_cell.angle_gamma   90.00
#
_symmetry.space_group_name_H-M   'P 1'
#
loop_
_entity.id
_entity.type
_entity.pdbx_description
1 polymer ?
#
loop_
_entity_poly.entity_id
_entity_poly.type
_entity_poly.pdbx_seq_one_letter_code
_entity_poly.pdbx_strand_id
1 'polypeptide(L)' 'MDFIEKIEDEIAVLKVEHEKFQRGNMSAGTRARKNLQNIKKLSQAMRVQIQDKKKNKP' A
#
# COMPACT_ATOMS: atom_id res chain seq x y z
N MET A 1 -6.34 13.31 -3.92
CA MET A 1 -6.36 12.04 -3.19
C MET A 1 -5.00 11.87 -2.53
N ASP A 2 -4.99 11.92 -1.21
CA ASP A 2 -3.79 11.94 -0.38
C ASP A 2 -3.06 10.58 -0.44
N PHE A 3 -1.76 10.54 -0.16
CA PHE A 3 -1.01 9.28 -0.11
C PHE A 3 -1.54 8.37 1.01
N ILE A 4 -1.94 8.95 2.14
CA ILE A 4 -2.52 8.21 3.27
C ILE A 4 -3.84 7.56 2.86
N GLU A 5 -4.76 8.32 2.28
CA GLU A 5 -6.06 7.83 1.79
C GLU A 5 -5.89 6.62 0.85
N LYS A 6 -4.97 6.71 -0.13
CA LYS A 6 -4.68 5.59 -1.04
C LYS A 6 -4.08 4.36 -0.35
N ILE A 7 -3.25 4.57 0.68
CA ILE A 7 -2.68 3.47 1.46
C ILE A 7 -3.77 2.80 2.29
N GLU A 8 -4.69 3.57 2.87
CA GLU A 8 -5.84 3.04 3.63
C GLU A 8 -6.77 2.19 2.75
N ASP A 9 -7.05 2.65 1.53
CA ASP A 9 -7.82 1.89 0.54
C ASP A 9 -7.16 0.54 0.21
N GLU A 10 -5.85 0.56 -0.07
CA GLU A 10 -5.09 -0.66 -0.37
C GLU A 10 -5.03 -1.61 0.84
N ILE A 11 -4.95 -1.08 2.06
CA ILE A 11 -5.00 -1.85 3.30
C ILE A 11 -6.38 -2.50 3.48
N ALA A 12 -7.47 -1.79 3.19
CA ALA A 12 -8.82 -2.32 3.29
C ALA A 12 -8.99 -3.56 2.38
N VAL A 13 -8.53 -3.46 1.12
CA VAL A 13 -8.58 -4.58 0.18
C VAL A 13 -7.62 -5.70 0.60
N LEU A 14 -6.42 -5.36 1.09
CA LEU A 14 -5.45 -6.33 1.58
C LEU A 14 -6.03 -7.18 2.71
N LYS A 15 -6.73 -6.58 3.69
CA LYS A 15 -7.35 -7.30 4.81
C LYS A 15 -8.31 -8.38 4.31
N VAL A 16 -9.18 -8.04 3.36
CA VAL A 16 -10.16 -8.95 2.77
C VAL A 16 -9.47 -10.07 1.99
N GLU A 17 -8.49 -9.75 1.16
CA GLU A 17 -7.77 -10.77 0.38
C GLU A 17 -6.90 -11.67 1.25
N HIS A 18 -6.33 -11.13 2.33
CA HIS A 18 -5.58 -11.91 3.31
C HIS A 18 -6.48 -12.89 4.06
N GLU A 19 -7.67 -12.47 4.50
CA GLU A 19 -8.65 -13.35 5.14
C GLU A 19 -9.08 -14.49 4.21
N LYS A 20 -9.40 -14.18 2.95
CA LYS A 20 -9.71 -15.20 1.93
C LYS A 20 -8.55 -16.17 1.73
N PHE A 21 -7.32 -15.66 1.71
CA PHE A 21 -6.12 -16.49 1.58
C PHE A 21 -5.94 -17.44 2.77
N GLN A 22 -6.11 -16.96 4.00
CA GLN A 22 -6.06 -17.80 5.20
C GLN A 22 -7.11 -18.92 5.19
N ARG A 23 -8.23 -18.71 4.48
CA ARG A 23 -9.25 -19.74 4.24
C ARG A 23 -8.94 -20.68 3.05
N GLY A 24 -7.71 -20.67 2.54
CA GLY A 24 -7.24 -21.56 1.48
C GLY A 24 -7.43 -21.04 0.05
N ASN A 25 -7.93 -19.81 -0.15
CA ASN A 25 -8.04 -19.23 -1.48
C ASN A 25 -6.68 -18.74 -2.00
N MET A 26 -5.99 -19.58 -2.78
CA MET A 26 -4.65 -19.27 -3.32
C MET A 26 -4.64 -18.05 -4.26
N SER A 27 -5.70 -17.81 -5.03
CA SER A 27 -5.79 -16.63 -5.89
C SER A 27 -5.87 -15.33 -5.10
N ALA A 28 -6.51 -15.36 -3.92
CA ALA A 28 -6.52 -14.23 -3.00
C ALA A 28 -5.12 -13.90 -2.48
N GLY A 29 -4.27 -14.91 -2.28
CA GLY A 29 -2.85 -14.71 -1.94
C GLY A 29 -2.08 -13.95 -3.02
N THR A 30 -2.36 -14.20 -4.31
CA THR A 30 -1.77 -13.42 -5.41
C THR A 30 -2.22 -11.97 -5.40
N ARG A 31 -3.50 -11.70 -5.12
CA ARG A 31 -4.02 -10.33 -5.00
C ARG A 31 -3.46 -9.62 -3.77
N ALA A 32 -3.42 -10.28 -2.61
CA ALA A 32 -2.81 -9.74 -1.40
C ALA A 32 -1.33 -9.33 -1.62
N ARG A 33 -0.54 -10.16 -2.32
CA ARG A 33 0.84 -9.78 -2.70
C ARG A 33 0.90 -8.55 -3.60
N LYS A 34 -0.03 -8.41 -4.56
CA LYS A 34 -0.09 -7.22 -5.42
C LYS A 34 -0.40 -5.96 -4.61
N ASN A 35 -1.38 -6.02 -3.70
CA ASN A 35 -1.73 -4.90 -2.83
C ASN A 35 -0.57 -4.49 -1.92
N LEU A 36 0.12 -5.47 -1.32
CA LEU A 36 1.34 -5.22 -0.53
C LEU A 36 2.41 -4.47 -1.34
N GLN A 37 2.61 -4.83 -2.61
CA GLN A 37 3.55 -4.13 -3.48
C GLN A 37 3.08 -2.71 -3.83
N ASN A 38 1.78 -2.48 -3.98
CA ASN A 38 1.21 -1.15 -4.18
C ASN A 38 1.41 -0.26 -2.94
N ILE A 39 1.11 -0.78 -1.75
CA ILE A 39 1.35 -0.10 -0.46
C ILE A 39 2.81 0.31 -0.36
N LYS A 40 3.76 -0.61 -0.62
CA LYS A 40 5.19 -0.30 -0.61
C LYS A 40 5.54 0.87 -1.53
N LYS A 41 5.00 0.90 -2.75
CA LYS A 41 5.25 1.96 -3.72
C LYS A 41 4.68 3.30 -3.25
N LEU A 42 3.45 3.32 -2.74
CA LEU A 42 2.79 4.52 -2.23
C LEU A 42 3.55 5.09 -1.02
N SER A 43 3.92 4.25 -0.06
CA SER A 43 4.70 4.67 1.11
C SER A 43 6.06 5.23 0.72
N GLN A 44 6.74 4.62 -0.27
CA GLN A 44 8.00 5.14 -0.77
C GLN A 44 7.85 6.50 -1.46
N ALA A 45 6.81 6.67 -2.28
CA ALA A 45 6.52 7.94 -2.93
C ALA A 45 6.24 9.06 -1.91
N MET A 46 5.45 8.76 -0.88
CA MET A 46 5.19 9.68 0.23
C MET A 46 6.50 10.06 0.95
N ARG A 47 7.35 9.07 1.27
CA ARG A 47 8.66 9.31 1.90
C ARG A 47 9.54 10.23 1.06
N VAL A 48 9.63 9.98 -0.25
CA VAL A 48 10.42 10.83 -1.17
C VAL A 48 9.88 12.26 -1.19
N GLN A 49 8.56 12.43 -1.28
CA GLN A 49 7.93 13.75 -1.23
C GLN A 49 8.25 14.52 0.06
N ILE A 50 8.26 13.84 1.21
CA ILE A 50 8.67 14.45 2.49
C ILE A 50 10.14 14.87 2.45
N GLN A 51 11.01 14.03 1.89
CA GLN A 51 12.44 14.33 1.78
C GLN A 51 12.69 15.52 0.87
N ASP A 52 12.00 15.62 -0.27
CA ASP A 52 12.15 16.73 -1.21
C ASP A 52 11.69 18.05 -0.58
N LYS A 53 10.57 18.04 0.15
CA LYS A 53 10.12 19.21 0.93
C LYS A 53 11.13 19.63 2.01
N LYS A 54 11.88 18.69 2.61
CA LYS A 54 12.93 18.99 3.59
C LYS A 54 14.18 19.56 2.92
N LYS A 55 14.60 18.99 1.78
CA LYS A 55 15.82 19.40 1.06
C LYS A 55 15.67 20.75 0.36
N ASN A 56 14.47 21.12 -0.06
CA ASN A 56 14.17 22.38 -0.75
C ASN A 56 13.78 23.53 0.21
N LYS A 57 14.28 23.53 1.46
CA LYS A 57 14.23 24.73 2.30
C LYS A 57 15.44 25.61 1.95
N PRO A 58 15.26 26.91 1.65
CA PRO A 58 16.38 27.84 1.51
C PRO A 58 17.21 27.93 2.79
#